data_AF-A0A0F9JFN4-F1
#
_entry.id   AF-A0A0F9JFN4-F1
#
_cell.length_a   1.000
_cell.length_b   1.000
_cell.length_c   1.000
_cell.angle_alpha   90.00
_cell.angle_beta   90.00
_cell.angle_gamma   90.00
#
_symmetry.space_group_name_H-M   'P 1'
#
loop_
_entity.id
_entity.type
_entity.pdbx_description
1 polymer ?
#
loop_
_entity_poly.entity_id
_entity_poly.type
_entity_poly.pdbx_seq_one_letter_code
_entity_poly.pdbx_strand_id
1 'polypeptide(L)'
;MPYIKKEDRERIDELVEQLANMIRGIGHVNYAITKFLHTIIQGDEVDYALLNAMIGVLECAKLELYRMVVAKYEDKKRMKNGPVSDLDAKSLEDVR
;
A
#
# COMPACT_ATOMS: atom_id res chain seq x y z
N MET A 1 -6.24 -7.03 2.17
CA MET A 1 -7.47 -6.41 1.62
C MET A 1 -8.69 -6.87 2.40
N PRO A 2 -9.67 -6.00 2.70
CA PRO A 2 -10.76 -6.30 3.64
C PRO A 2 -11.69 -7.46 3.20
N TYR A 3 -11.70 -7.79 1.90
CA TYR A 3 -12.56 -8.84 1.32
C TYR A 3 -11.95 -10.26 1.32
N ILE A 4 -10.67 -10.44 1.65
CA ILE A 4 -10.05 -11.78 1.77
C ILE A 4 -10.47 -12.36 3.13
N LYS A 5 -10.87 -13.64 3.22
CA LYS A 5 -11.24 -14.23 4.52
C LYS A 5 -10.05 -14.27 5.47
N LYS A 6 -10.27 -14.25 6.78
CA LYS A 6 -9.18 -14.17 7.75
C LYS A 6 -8.28 -15.41 7.68
N GLU A 7 -8.89 -16.58 7.53
CA GLU A 7 -8.22 -17.87 7.46
C GLU A 7 -7.28 -17.95 6.24
N ASP A 8 -7.68 -17.34 5.13
CA ASP A 8 -6.86 -17.25 3.91
C ASP A 8 -5.67 -16.29 4.09
N ARG A 9 -5.78 -15.29 4.96
CA ARG A 9 -4.70 -14.33 5.24
C ARG A 9 -3.63 -14.92 6.13
N GLU A 10 -3.99 -15.72 7.14
CA GLU A 10 -3.05 -16.19 8.17
C GLU A 10 -1.81 -16.88 7.58
N ARG A 11 -1.98 -17.71 6.56
CA ARG A 11 -0.86 -18.37 5.86
C ARG A 11 0.02 -17.40 5.06
N ILE A 12 -0.59 -16.36 4.50
CA ILE A 12 0.12 -15.33 3.72
C ILE A 12 0.85 -14.39 4.68
N ASP A 13 0.20 -14.00 5.77
CA ASP A 13 0.72 -13.09 6.79
C ASP A 13 2.01 -13.65 7.40
N GLU A 14 2.05 -14.94 7.75
CA GLU A 14 3.27 -15.57 8.28
C GLU A 14 4.46 -15.45 7.31
N LEU A 15 4.25 -15.72 6.01
CA LEU A 15 5.31 -15.61 5.00
C LEU A 15 5.74 -14.16 4.76
N VAL A 16 4.77 -13.22 4.78
CA VAL A 16 5.04 -11.79 4.64
C VAL A 16 5.86 -11.26 5.82
N GLU A 17 5.54 -11.68 7.04
CA GLU A 17 6.30 -11.31 8.24
C GLU A 17 7.74 -11.83 8.20
N GLN A 18 7.93 -13.08 7.79
CA GLN A 18 9.27 -13.65 7.60
C GLN A 18 10.08 -12.86 6.57
N LEU A 19 9.48 -12.54 5.41
CA LEU A 19 10.13 -11.72 4.38
C LEU A 19 10.45 -10.31 4.89
N ALA A 20 9.51 -9.67 5.60
CA ALA A 20 9.70 -8.34 6.16
C ALA A 20 10.89 -8.26 7.13
N ASN A 21 11.11 -9.31 7.93
CA ASN A 21 12.26 -9.42 8.83
C ASN A 21 13.61 -9.47 8.12
N MET A 22 13.64 -9.82 6.83
CA MET A 22 14.85 -9.87 6.00
C MET A 22 15.08 -8.60 5.18
N ILE A 23 14.03 -7.81 4.94
CA ILE A 23 14.10 -6.58 4.14
C ILE A 23 14.86 -5.47 4.90
N ARG A 24 15.71 -4.73 4.18
CA ARG A 24 16.50 -3.61 4.71
C ARG A 24 16.38 -2.41 3.78
N GLY A 25 15.66 -1.39 4.23
CA GLY A 25 15.45 -0.15 3.48
C GLY A 25 14.52 -0.30 2.27
N ILE A 26 14.25 0.84 1.63
CA ILE A 26 13.23 0.96 0.57
C ILE A 26 13.60 0.22 -0.73
N GLY A 27 14.89 0.06 -1.03
CA GLY A 27 15.34 -0.68 -2.21
C GLY A 27 14.99 -2.17 -2.15
N HIS A 28 15.14 -2.79 -0.97
CA HIS A 28 14.77 -4.19 -0.77
C HIS A 28 13.26 -4.41 -0.86
N VAL A 29 12.47 -3.46 -0.36
CA VAL A 29 11.00 -3.48 -0.52
C VAL A 29 10.62 -3.50 -1.99
N ASN A 30 11.18 -2.57 -2.77
CA ASN A 30 10.90 -2.48 -4.21
C ASN A 30 11.33 -3.76 -4.95
N TYR A 31 12.52 -4.28 -4.63
CA TYR A 31 12.99 -5.55 -5.17
C TYR A 31 12.05 -6.71 -4.84
N ALA A 32 11.61 -6.83 -3.59
CA ALA A 32 10.72 -7.91 -3.15
C ALA A 32 9.38 -7.89 -3.88
N ILE A 33 8.76 -6.70 -4.02
CA ILE A 33 7.52 -6.53 -4.78
C ILE A 33 7.74 -6.90 -6.26
N THR A 34 8.82 -6.41 -6.87
CA THR A 34 9.15 -6.70 -8.26
C THR A 34 9.34 -8.19 -8.50
N LYS A 35 10.11 -8.85 -7.62
CA LYS A 35 10.39 -10.28 -7.74
C LYS A 35 9.15 -11.14 -7.49
N PHE A 36 8.28 -10.75 -6.55
CA PHE A 36 6.99 -11.40 -6.31
C PHE A 36 6.12 -11.40 -7.57
N LEU A 37 5.98 -10.25 -8.24
CA LEU A 37 5.22 -10.15 -9.48
C LEU A 37 5.83 -10.99 -10.60
N HIS A 38 7.15 -10.94 -10.77
CA HIS A 38 7.84 -11.76 -11.78
C HIS A 38 7.60 -13.25 -11.55
N THR A 39 7.61 -13.71 -10.29
CA THR A 39 7.35 -15.11 -9.95
C THR A 39 5.93 -15.54 -10.29
N ILE A 40 4.92 -14.69 -10.08
CA ILE A 40 3.54 -14.97 -10.49
C ILE A 40 3.44 -15.04 -12.02
N ILE A 41 3.97 -14.03 -12.71
CA ILE A 41 3.92 -13.95 -14.18
C ILE A 41 4.61 -15.15 -14.84
N GLN A 42 5.72 -15.63 -14.29
CA GLN A 42 6.43 -16.80 -14.79
C GLN A 42 5.68 -18.13 -14.55
N GLY A 43 4.73 -18.15 -13.61
CA GLY A 43 3.92 -19.32 -13.29
C GLY A 43 2.66 -19.48 -14.17
N ASP A 44 2.27 -18.43 -14.90
CA ASP A 44 1.04 -18.36 -15.70
C ASP A 44 1.34 -18.18 -17.20
N GLU A 45 0.33 -18.40 -18.06
CA GLU A 45 0.39 -17.96 -19.46
C GLU A 45 0.35 -16.43 -19.50
N VAL A 46 1.39 -15.82 -20.06
CA VAL A 46 1.52 -14.36 -20.09
C VAL A 46 0.63 -13.77 -21.17
N ASP A 47 -0.46 -13.15 -20.76
CA ASP A 47 -1.30 -12.34 -21.63
C ASP A 47 -1.46 -10.90 -21.12
N TYR A 48 -2.02 -10.04 -21.97
CA TYR A 48 -2.24 -8.63 -21.64
C TYR A 48 -3.24 -8.45 -20.47
N ALA A 49 -4.22 -9.35 -20.33
CA ALA A 49 -5.22 -9.24 -19.27
C ALA A 49 -4.59 -9.45 -17.89
N LEU A 50 -3.69 -10.44 -17.77
CA LEU A 50 -2.89 -10.69 -16.58
C LEU A 50 -2.01 -9.48 -16.24
N LEU A 51 -1.25 -8.97 -17.21
CA LEU A 51 -0.35 -7.83 -16.98
C LEU A 51 -1.12 -6.58 -16.56
N ASN A 52 -2.24 -6.28 -17.22
CA ASN A 52 -3.11 -5.16 -16.87
C ASN A 52 -3.72 -5.33 -15.47
N ALA A 53 -4.16 -6.53 -15.10
CA ALA A 53 -4.66 -6.83 -13.76
C ALA A 53 -3.58 -6.62 -12.68
N MET A 54 -2.34 -7.06 -12.93
CA MET A 54 -1.23 -6.87 -11.98
C MET A 54 -0.90 -5.40 -11.74
N ILE A 55 -0.91 -4.58 -12.79
CA ILE A 55 -0.79 -3.12 -12.64
C ILE A 55 -1.95 -2.57 -11.78
N GLY A 56 -3.18 -3.01 -12.04
CA GLY A 56 -4.34 -2.63 -11.24
C GLY A 56 -4.19 -2.98 -9.75
N VAL A 57 -3.69 -4.17 -9.42
CA VAL A 57 -3.43 -4.59 -8.04
C VAL A 57 -2.44 -3.68 -7.34
N LEU A 58 -1.34 -3.31 -8.00
CA LEU A 58 -0.35 -2.38 -7.44
C LEU A 58 -0.94 -0.99 -7.18
N GLU A 59 -1.77 -0.49 -8.11
CA GLU A 59 -2.42 0.80 -7.96
C GLU A 59 -3.38 0.79 -6.76
N CYS A 60 -4.21 -0.26 -6.64
CA CYS A 60 -5.08 -0.43 -5.49
C CYS A 60 -4.29 -0.52 -4.17
N ALA A 61 -3.19 -1.26 -4.14
CA ALA A 61 -2.35 -1.39 -2.94
C ALA A 61 -1.71 -0.04 -2.53
N LYS A 62 -1.24 0.75 -3.51
CA LYS A 62 -0.71 2.10 -3.29
C LYS A 62 -1.78 3.04 -2.71
N LEU A 63 -2.96 3.05 -3.31
CA LEU A 63 -4.08 3.89 -2.85
C LEU A 63 -4.55 3.50 -1.45
N GLU A 64 -4.61 2.20 -1.14
CA GLU A 64 -4.97 1.73 0.19
C GLU A 64 -3.93 2.12 1.24
N LEU A 65 -2.62 2.00 0.93
CA LEU A 65 -1.54 2.49 1.80
C LEU A 65 -1.69 3.99 2.08
N TYR A 66 -1.95 4.77 1.04
CA TYR A 66 -2.13 6.21 1.18
C TYR A 66 -3.33 6.53 2.08
N ARG A 67 -4.51 5.98 1.76
CA ARG A 67 -5.76 6.23 2.47
C ARG A 67 -5.74 5.78 3.92
N MET A 68 -5.23 4.57 4.19
CA MET A 68 -5.37 3.94 5.50
C MET A 68 -4.23 4.26 6.46
N VAL A 69 -3.06 4.62 5.94
CA VAL A 69 -1.85 4.82 6.74
C VAL A 69 -1.31 6.24 6.58
N VAL A 70 -1.00 6.67 5.35
CA VAL A 70 -0.34 7.96 5.12
C VAL A 70 -1.26 9.12 5.51
N ALA A 71 -2.51 9.13 5.04
CA ALA A 71 -3.47 10.19 5.34
C ALA A 71 -3.67 10.38 6.85
N LYS A 72 -3.79 9.30 7.62
CA LYS A 72 -3.91 9.37 9.09
C LYS A 72 -2.65 9.94 9.75
N TYR A 73 -1.48 9.60 9.24
CA TYR A 73 -0.22 10.17 9.72
C TYR A 73 -0.13 11.66 9.38
N GLU A 74 -0.52 12.06 8.18
CA GLU A 74 -0.57 13.46 7.72
C GLU A 74 -1.57 14.26 8.55
N ASP A 75 -2.75 13.72 8.83
CA ASP A 75 -3.72 14.33 9.76
C ASP A 75 -3.11 14.58 11.13
N LYS A 76 -2.41 13.58 11.69
CA LYS A 76 -1.71 13.73 12.97
C LYS A 76 -0.64 14.83 12.91
N LYS A 77 0.06 14.97 11.79
CA LYS A 77 1.08 16.02 11.61
C LYS A 77 0.47 17.40 11.45
N ARG A 78 -0.59 17.51 10.68
CA ARG A 78 -1.39 18.73 10.49
C ARG A 78 -1.95 19.22 11.82
N MET A 79 -2.51 18.32 12.62
CA MET A 79 -2.98 18.63 13.98
C MET A 79 -1.86 19.12 14.92
N LYS A 80 -0.63 18.64 14.72
CA LYS A 80 0.52 19.01 15.54
C LYS A 80 1.18 20.33 15.09
N ASN A 81 1.29 20.54 13.78
CA ASN A 81 2.12 21.59 13.18
C ASN A 81 1.29 22.72 12.56
N GLY A 82 -0.04 22.58 12.51
CA GLY A 82 -0.95 23.47 11.78
C GLY A 82 -1.21 22.98 10.34
N PRO A 83 -2.26 23.52 9.70
CA PRO A 83 -2.49 23.32 8.27
C PRO A 83 -1.45 24.10 7.44
N VAL A 84 -1.27 23.69 6.19
CA VAL A 84 -0.40 24.39 5.22
C VAL A 84 -1.05 25.70 4.77
N SER A 85 -2.36 25.69 4.61
CA SER A 85 -3.19 26.81 4.15
C SER A 85 -4.63 26.64 4.67
N ASP A 86 -5.51 27.58 4.31
CA ASP A 86 -6.92 27.45 4.66
C ASP A 86 -7.57 26.23 3.96
N LEU A 87 -7.03 25.78 2.81
CA LEU A 87 -7.59 24.62 2.08
C LEU A 87 -7.50 23.29 2.83
N ASP A 88 -6.52 23.16 3.73
CA ASP A 88 -6.36 22.00 4.60
C ASP A 88 -6.63 22.36 6.07
N ALA A 89 -7.41 23.41 6.32
CA ALA A 89 -7.83 23.75 7.67
C ALA A 89 -8.56 22.58 8.36
N LYS A 90 -8.55 22.62 9.68
CA LYS A 90 -9.06 21.55 10.54
C LYS A 90 -10.58 21.39 10.43
N SER A 91 -11.28 22.47 10.08
CA SER A 91 -12.70 22.48 9.71
C SER A 91 -12.95 23.47 8.56
N LEU A 92 -14.05 23.31 7.84
CA LEU A 92 -14.49 24.27 6.81
C LEU A 92 -14.81 25.66 7.40
N GLU A 93 -15.11 25.70 8.71
CA GLU A 93 -15.39 26.92 9.47
C GLU A 93 -14.10 27.71 9.78
N ASP A 94 -12.94 27.03 9.74
CA ASP A 94 -11.62 27.63 9.92
C ASP A 94 -11.03 28.19 8.61
N VAL A 95 -11.72 27.99 7.48
CA VAL A 95 -11.33 28.51 6.16
C VAL A 95 -11.77 29.96 6.05
N ARG A 96 -10.84 30.88 5.79
CA ARG A 96 -11.13 32.32 5.65
C ARG A 96 -11.66 32.70 4.27
#